data_AF-R6JT78-F1
#
_entry.id   AF-R6JT78-F1
#
_cell.length_a   1.000
_cell.length_b   1.000
_cell.length_c   1.000
_cell.angle_alpha   90.00
_cell.angle_beta   90.00
_cell.angle_gamma   90.00
#
_symmetry.space_group_name_H-M   'P 1'
#
loop_
_entity.id
_entity.type
_entity.pdbx_description
1 polymer ?
#
loop_
_entity_poly.entity_id
_entity_poly.type
_entity_poly.pdbx_seq_one_letter_code
_entity_poly.pdbx_strand_id
1 'polypeptide(L)'
;MKIEIGKDFPQYFKPSYPEEFALFSHFETTAGIPTVLFAITTWKENGKPNVCFHSWSCFHGDKTAFFAVMGNLYQHTHTYANIKREKCFCINFLPISYYDKLIATINHNDLEADEFAIGSFTLTNAKTIQAPVIQEAFMNMECTLKDIQDLSGAGITAMIAGQVQHISIEEEYAQAYEPRYGKAGFMMLIPAPQNLITGEPGQSAIATVNIERLD
;
A
#
# COMPACT_ATOMS: atom_id res chain seq x y z
N MET A 1 -33.57 1.03 -7.81
CA MET A 1 -32.93 0.39 -8.97
C MET A 1 -31.45 0.22 -8.64
N LYS A 2 -30.83 -0.92 -8.98
CA LYS A 2 -29.38 -1.14 -8.83
C LYS A 2 -28.76 -1.24 -10.22
N ILE A 3 -27.52 -0.77 -10.36
CA ILE A 3 -26.71 -0.96 -11.57
C ILE A 3 -25.91 -2.25 -11.36
N GLU A 4 -25.99 -3.16 -12.33
CA GLU A 4 -25.36 -4.47 -12.25
C GLU A 4 -24.17 -4.52 -13.22
N ILE A 5 -22.96 -4.73 -12.69
CA ILE A 5 -21.74 -4.88 -13.48
C ILE A 5 -21.28 -6.34 -13.37
N GLY A 6 -21.18 -7.02 -14.51
CA GLY A 6 -20.79 -8.42 -14.59
C GLY A 6 -19.29 -8.64 -14.82
N LYS A 7 -18.91 -9.90 -15.01
CA LYS A 7 -17.53 -10.29 -15.35
C LYS A 7 -17.09 -9.76 -16.71
N ASP A 8 -18.01 -9.69 -17.67
CA ASP A 8 -17.73 -9.14 -18.99
C ASP A 8 -17.46 -7.65 -18.87
N PHE A 9 -16.39 -7.20 -19.53
CA PHE A 9 -15.98 -5.80 -19.49
C PHE A 9 -17.07 -4.90 -20.08
N PRO A 10 -17.56 -3.88 -19.35
CA PRO A 10 -18.56 -2.96 -19.85
C PRO A 10 -18.01 -2.13 -21.02
N GLN A 11 -18.52 -2.34 -22.22
CA GLN A 11 -17.99 -1.72 -23.45
C GLN A 11 -18.08 -0.18 -23.48
N TYR A 12 -18.90 0.40 -22.60
CA TYR A 12 -19.06 1.84 -22.48
C TYR A 12 -18.08 2.49 -21.48
N PHE A 13 -17.34 1.70 -20.70
CA PHE A 13 -16.30 2.22 -19.81
C PHE A 13 -15.16 2.82 -20.62
N LYS A 14 -14.72 4.00 -20.21
CA LYS A 14 -13.64 4.75 -20.85
C LYS A 14 -12.46 4.81 -19.90
N PRO A 15 -11.26 4.45 -20.37
CA PRO A 15 -10.08 4.53 -19.53
C PRO A 15 -9.68 5.98 -19.26
N SER A 16 -9.18 6.27 -18.06
CA SER A 16 -8.57 7.56 -17.70
C SER A 16 -7.20 7.77 -18.37
N TYR A 17 -6.49 6.67 -18.64
CA TYR A 17 -5.24 6.61 -19.42
C TYR A 17 -5.11 5.25 -20.11
N PRO A 18 -4.34 5.12 -21.22
CA PRO A 18 -4.42 3.97 -22.13
C PRO A 18 -4.28 2.59 -21.48
N GLU A 19 -3.45 2.46 -20.44
CA GLU A 19 -3.15 1.18 -19.79
C GLU A 19 -4.07 0.82 -18.61
N GLU A 20 -5.02 1.67 -18.21
CA GLU A 20 -5.77 1.53 -16.95
C GLU A 20 -6.40 0.13 -16.79
N PHE A 21 -7.16 -0.35 -17.77
CA PHE A 21 -7.81 -1.66 -17.71
C PHE A 21 -6.93 -2.84 -18.13
N ALA A 22 -5.68 -2.57 -18.51
CA ALA A 22 -4.66 -3.61 -18.59
C ALA A 22 -3.98 -3.86 -17.22
N LEU A 23 -4.02 -2.84 -16.35
CA LEU A 23 -3.42 -2.88 -15.01
C LEU A 23 -4.45 -3.20 -13.91
N PHE A 24 -5.67 -2.71 -14.06
CA PHE A 24 -6.71 -2.79 -13.03
C PHE A 24 -7.94 -3.51 -13.53
N SER A 25 -8.55 -4.31 -12.65
CA SER A 25 -9.86 -4.89 -12.92
C SER A 25 -10.90 -3.78 -13.00
N HIS A 26 -11.86 -3.86 -13.94
CA HIS A 26 -13.00 -2.94 -13.98
C HIS A 26 -13.85 -3.00 -12.71
N PHE A 27 -13.75 -4.09 -11.92
CA PHE A 27 -14.37 -4.15 -10.60
C PHE A 27 -13.72 -3.23 -9.58
N GLU A 28 -12.44 -2.87 -9.72
CA GLU A 28 -11.80 -1.91 -8.81
C GLU A 28 -12.38 -0.50 -9.03
N THR A 29 -12.51 -0.07 -10.29
CA THR A 29 -13.12 1.23 -10.62
C THR A 29 -14.64 1.23 -10.39
N THR A 30 -15.28 0.05 -10.47
CA THR A 30 -16.71 -0.09 -10.13
C THR A 30 -16.96 0.01 -8.64
N ALA A 31 -16.15 -0.68 -7.83
CA ALA A 31 -16.35 -0.75 -6.39
C ALA A 31 -15.82 0.51 -5.68
N GLY A 32 -14.72 1.09 -6.17
CA GLY A 32 -14.15 2.34 -5.66
C GLY A 32 -13.86 2.31 -4.14
N ILE A 33 -13.53 1.14 -3.60
CA ILE A 33 -13.40 0.94 -2.15
C ILE A 33 -12.15 1.66 -1.66
N PRO A 34 -12.26 2.58 -0.68
CA PRO A 34 -11.08 3.23 -0.11
C PRO A 34 -10.19 2.25 0.65
N THR A 35 -8.87 2.49 0.58
CA THR A 35 -7.86 1.63 1.22
C THR A 35 -6.81 2.46 1.92
N VAL A 36 -6.28 1.99 3.04
CA VAL A 36 -5.18 2.67 3.75
C VAL A 36 -3.91 2.67 2.91
N LEU A 37 -3.18 3.78 2.92
CA LEU A 37 -1.91 3.97 2.23
C LEU A 37 -0.73 3.81 3.19
N PHE A 38 0.33 3.15 2.73
CA PHE A 38 1.55 2.91 3.50
C PHE A 38 2.74 2.64 2.58
N ALA A 39 3.95 2.76 3.13
CA ALA A 39 5.18 2.47 2.42
C ALA A 39 5.76 1.11 2.84
N ILE A 40 6.00 0.23 1.87
CA ILE A 40 6.70 -1.04 2.05
C ILE A 40 8.19 -0.81 1.82
N THR A 41 9.01 -1.18 2.79
CA THR A 41 10.46 -1.01 2.70
C THR A 41 11.20 -2.35 2.73
N THR A 42 12.17 -2.48 1.84
CA THR A 42 13.00 -3.68 1.64
C THR A 42 14.41 -3.28 1.19
N TRP A 43 15.32 -4.25 1.15
CA TRP A 43 16.63 -4.08 0.52
C TRP A 43 16.62 -4.63 -0.90
N LYS A 44 17.11 -3.85 -1.88
CA LYS A 44 17.41 -4.35 -3.23
C LYS A 44 18.60 -5.31 -3.18
N GLU A 45 18.76 -6.11 -4.23
CA GLU A 45 19.89 -7.06 -4.35
C GLU A 45 21.27 -6.36 -4.30
N ASN A 46 21.37 -5.14 -4.83
CA ASN A 46 22.58 -4.31 -4.78
C ASN A 46 22.79 -3.60 -3.42
N GLY A 47 21.95 -3.88 -2.41
CA GLY A 47 22.04 -3.30 -1.07
C GLY A 47 21.44 -1.89 -0.93
N LYS A 48 20.84 -1.33 -2.00
CA LYS A 48 20.13 -0.04 -1.90
C LYS A 48 18.76 -0.19 -1.22
N PRO A 49 18.32 0.80 -0.42
CA PRO A 49 17.04 0.73 0.26
C PRO A 49 15.91 1.06 -0.72
N ASN A 50 14.88 0.21 -0.78
CA ASN A 50 13.71 0.36 -1.65
C ASN A 50 12.50 0.85 -0.84
N VAL A 51 11.76 1.80 -1.39
CA VAL A 51 10.46 2.26 -0.87
C VAL A 51 9.40 2.01 -1.93
N CYS A 52 8.33 1.29 -1.58
CA CYS A 52 7.19 1.05 -2.45
C CYS A 52 5.92 1.55 -1.78
N PHE A 53 5.29 2.55 -2.39
CA PHE A 53 4.07 3.13 -1.87
C PHE A 53 2.86 2.32 -2.33
N HIS A 54 2.08 1.79 -1.39
CA HIS A 54 1.09 0.74 -1.65
C HIS A 54 -0.21 0.98 -0.87
N SER A 55 -1.31 0.39 -1.35
CA SER A 55 -2.64 0.55 -0.72
C SER A 55 -3.47 -0.74 -0.61
N TRP A 56 -3.39 -1.66 -1.57
CA TRP A 56 -4.16 -2.91 -1.56
C TRP A 56 -3.79 -3.78 -0.36
N SER A 57 -4.62 -3.77 0.68
CA SER A 57 -4.27 -4.36 1.96
C SER A 57 -5.47 -4.78 2.81
N CYS A 58 -5.21 -5.72 3.72
CA CYS A 58 -6.02 -6.03 4.88
C CYS A 58 -5.10 -6.35 6.05
N PHE A 59 -5.44 -5.85 7.24
CA PHE A 59 -4.67 -6.06 8.47
C PHE A 59 -5.55 -6.75 9.48
N HIS A 60 -5.22 -7.98 9.85
CA HIS A 60 -6.06 -8.77 10.74
C HIS A 60 -5.28 -9.90 11.40
N GLY A 61 -5.87 -10.49 12.43
CA GLY A 61 -5.26 -11.58 13.16
C GLY A 61 -6.22 -12.21 14.15
N ASP A 62 -5.69 -13.14 14.93
CA ASP A 62 -6.33 -13.67 16.10
C ASP A 62 -5.38 -13.55 17.31
N LYS A 63 -5.74 -14.17 18.43
CA LYS A 63 -4.91 -14.15 19.66
C LYS A 63 -3.51 -14.77 19.50
N THR A 64 -3.24 -15.46 18.39
CA THR A 64 -1.99 -16.20 18.14
C THR A 64 -1.06 -15.46 17.18
N ALA A 65 -1.61 -14.76 16.19
CA ALA A 65 -0.83 -14.08 15.16
C ALA A 65 -1.61 -12.92 14.53
N PHE A 66 -0.88 -11.91 14.06
CA PHE A 66 -1.40 -10.79 13.31
C PHE A 66 -0.69 -10.71 11.95
N PHE A 67 -1.44 -10.35 10.91
CA PHE A 67 -1.00 -10.42 9.53
C PHE A 67 -1.27 -9.11 8.80
N ALA A 68 -0.29 -8.73 7.97
CA ALA A 68 -0.48 -7.78 6.89
C ALA A 68 -0.64 -8.57 5.59
N VAL A 69 -1.83 -8.55 5.02
CA VAL A 69 -2.14 -9.21 3.73
C VAL A 69 -2.21 -8.14 2.67
N MET A 70 -1.18 -8.05 1.84
CA MET A 70 -1.07 -7.07 0.76
C MET A 70 -1.53 -7.72 -0.55
N GLY A 71 -2.60 -7.21 -1.13
CA GLY A 71 -3.08 -7.63 -2.44
C GLY A 71 -2.28 -6.96 -3.56
N ASN A 72 -2.38 -7.54 -4.75
CA ASN A 72 -2.02 -6.89 -6.02
C ASN A 72 -0.58 -6.33 -6.10
N LEU A 73 0.40 -6.94 -5.42
CA LEU A 73 1.81 -6.55 -5.57
C LEU A 73 2.34 -7.05 -6.91
N TYR A 74 2.73 -6.15 -7.80
CA TYR A 74 3.22 -6.51 -9.13
C TYR A 74 4.52 -7.34 -9.07
N GLN A 75 4.53 -8.46 -9.78
CA GLN A 75 5.64 -9.43 -9.73
C GLN A 75 6.92 -8.94 -10.42
N HIS A 76 6.83 -7.92 -11.28
CA HIS A 76 8.00 -7.31 -11.92
C HIS A 76 8.72 -6.28 -11.02
N THR A 77 8.15 -5.92 -9.87
CA THR A 77 8.69 -4.87 -9.01
C THR A 77 9.86 -5.35 -8.16
N HIS A 78 10.74 -4.41 -7.78
CA HIS A 78 11.83 -4.67 -6.83
C HIS A 78 11.31 -5.23 -5.51
N THR A 79 10.25 -4.63 -4.95
CA THR A 79 9.63 -5.08 -3.69
C THR A 79 9.25 -6.55 -3.72
N TYR A 80 8.61 -7.04 -4.79
CA TYR A 80 8.25 -8.46 -4.91
C TYR A 80 9.50 -9.36 -4.92
N ALA A 81 10.50 -9.03 -5.74
CA ALA A 81 11.74 -9.79 -5.81
C ALA A 81 12.46 -9.81 -4.45
N ASN A 82 12.51 -8.67 -3.76
CA ASN A 82 13.16 -8.50 -2.46
C ASN A 82 12.45 -9.32 -1.37
N ILE A 83 11.12 -9.24 -1.27
CA ILE A 83 10.35 -10.04 -0.30
C ILE A 83 10.56 -11.54 -0.56
N LYS A 84 10.54 -11.96 -1.82
CA LYS A 84 10.75 -13.36 -2.18
C LYS A 84 12.14 -13.85 -1.80
N ARG A 85 13.17 -13.00 -1.91
CA ARG A 85 14.56 -13.29 -1.57
C ARG A 85 14.80 -13.29 -0.06
N GLU A 86 14.50 -12.17 0.60
CA GLU A 86 14.84 -11.92 2.01
C GLU A 86 13.83 -12.48 3.01
N LYS A 87 12.62 -12.83 2.55
CA LYS A 87 11.53 -13.35 3.39
C LYS A 87 11.09 -12.39 4.50
N CYS A 88 11.32 -11.09 4.35
CA CYS A 88 10.84 -10.06 5.27
C CYS A 88 10.66 -8.70 4.58
N PHE A 89 9.90 -7.82 5.22
CA PHE A 89 9.66 -6.44 4.81
C PHE A 89 9.12 -5.62 5.98
N CYS A 90 9.27 -4.30 5.93
CA CYS A 90 8.62 -3.40 6.88
C CYS A 90 7.51 -2.61 6.20
N ILE A 91 6.39 -2.40 6.90
CA ILE A 91 5.31 -1.50 6.52
C ILE A 91 5.44 -0.24 7.37
N ASN A 92 5.35 0.94 6.75
CA ASN A 92 5.52 2.23 7.40
C ASN A 92 4.31 3.11 7.09
N PHE A 93 3.61 3.57 8.13
CA PHE A 93 2.48 4.49 8.00
C PHE A 93 2.96 5.92 8.24
N LEU A 94 2.70 6.80 7.27
CA LEU A 94 3.11 8.19 7.30
C LEU A 94 1.88 9.11 7.16
N PRO A 95 1.94 10.33 7.72
CA PRO A 95 0.90 11.32 7.49
C PRO A 95 0.84 11.78 6.04
N ILE A 96 -0.30 12.36 5.66
CA ILE A 96 -0.51 12.96 4.32
C ILE A 96 0.53 14.03 3.95
N SER A 97 1.18 14.67 4.92
CA SER A 97 2.27 15.63 4.69
C SER A 97 3.49 15.02 3.99
N TYR A 98 3.61 13.69 3.95
CA TYR A 98 4.67 12.97 3.23
C TYR A 98 4.22 12.42 1.87
N TYR A 99 2.99 12.69 1.43
CA TYR A 99 2.44 12.12 0.20
C TYR A 99 3.32 12.40 -1.03
N ASP A 100 3.72 13.65 -1.26
CA ASP A 100 4.55 14.02 -2.41
C ASP A 100 5.93 13.36 -2.38
N LYS A 101 6.50 13.18 -1.18
CA LYS A 101 7.77 12.47 -0.98
C LYS A 101 7.65 10.99 -1.33
N LEU A 102 6.54 10.36 -0.96
CA LEU A 102 6.25 8.96 -1.32
C LEU A 102 6.01 8.81 -2.83
N ILE A 103 5.31 9.75 -3.45
CA ILE A 103 5.13 9.78 -4.91
C ILE A 103 6.47 9.92 -5.64
N ALA A 104 7.41 10.72 -5.12
CA ALA A 104 8.75 10.81 -5.68
C ALA A 104 9.47 9.44 -5.72
N THR A 105 9.25 8.59 -4.71
CA THR A 105 9.82 7.22 -4.70
C THR A 105 9.19 6.29 -5.74
N ILE A 106 7.94 6.52 -6.17
CA ILE A 106 7.34 5.79 -7.28
C ILE A 106 7.98 6.21 -8.61
N ASN A 107 8.17 7.52 -8.80
CA ASN A 107 8.64 8.08 -10.06
C ASN A 107 10.15 7.86 -10.31
N HIS A 108 10.91 7.56 -9.26
CA HIS A 108 12.36 7.41 -9.30
C HIS A 108 12.79 6.15 -8.54
N ASN A 109 12.48 4.98 -9.10
CA ASN A 109 12.70 3.68 -8.46
C ASN A 109 13.64 2.74 -9.21
N ASP A 110 14.52 3.28 -10.07
CA ASP A 110 15.49 2.47 -10.81
C ASP A 110 16.34 1.60 -9.88
N LEU A 111 16.93 0.52 -10.38
CA LEU A 111 17.73 -0.42 -9.58
C LEU A 111 18.81 0.27 -8.72
N GLU A 112 19.49 1.28 -9.28
CA GLU A 112 20.57 2.03 -8.61
C GLU A 112 20.07 3.21 -7.76
N ALA A 113 18.77 3.52 -7.81
CA ALA A 113 18.16 4.57 -7.01
C ALA A 113 18.21 4.22 -5.52
N ASP A 114 18.41 5.25 -4.70
CA ASP A 114 18.23 5.20 -3.25
C ASP A 114 16.92 5.93 -2.93
N GLU A 115 15.83 5.18 -2.82
CA GLU A 115 14.49 5.76 -2.64
C GLU A 115 14.32 6.47 -1.29
N PHE A 116 15.14 6.12 -0.28
CA PHE A 116 15.17 6.87 0.98
C PHE A 116 15.76 8.26 0.77
N ALA A 117 16.88 8.37 0.05
CA ALA A 117 17.46 9.66 -0.29
C ALA A 117 16.50 10.52 -1.14
N ILE A 118 15.84 9.91 -2.12
CA ILE A 118 14.86 10.59 -3.00
C ILE A 118 13.67 11.12 -2.19
N GLY A 119 13.10 10.30 -1.31
CA GLY A 119 12.01 10.71 -0.44
C GLY A 119 12.45 11.61 0.73
N SER A 120 13.75 11.85 0.89
CA SER A 120 14.32 12.54 2.06
C SER A 120 13.85 11.91 3.38
N PHE A 121 13.94 10.59 3.46
CA PHE A 121 13.60 9.79 4.62
C PHE A 121 14.86 9.40 5.40
N THR A 122 14.76 9.40 6.72
CA THR A 122 15.84 8.93 7.58
C THR A 122 15.76 7.42 7.70
N LEU A 123 16.83 6.75 7.27
CA LEU A 123 16.93 5.30 7.33
C LEU A 123 17.30 4.85 8.75
N THR A 124 16.48 3.97 9.30
CA THR A 124 16.77 3.21 10.52
C THR A 124 16.66 1.70 10.26
N ASN A 125 17.13 0.88 11.19
CA ASN A 125 17.06 -0.58 11.08
C ASN A 125 15.90 -1.12 11.91
N ALA A 126 15.19 -2.09 11.33
CA ALA A 126 14.19 -2.89 12.04
C ALA A 126 14.83 -3.68 13.20
N LYS A 127 14.01 -4.01 14.21
CA LYS A 127 14.47 -4.71 15.42
C LYS A 127 14.49 -6.24 15.29
N THR A 128 13.59 -6.79 14.50
CA THR A 128 13.28 -8.22 14.42
C THR A 128 13.46 -8.81 13.02
N ILE A 129 13.65 -7.96 12.00
CA ILE A 129 13.84 -8.37 10.60
C ILE A 129 15.00 -7.62 9.94
N GLN A 130 15.49 -8.11 8.81
CA GLN A 130 16.52 -7.45 8.00
C GLN A 130 15.86 -6.58 6.92
N ALA A 131 15.25 -5.47 7.32
CA ALA A 131 14.66 -4.48 6.42
C ALA A 131 14.92 -3.05 6.91
N PRO A 132 15.01 -2.06 6.00
CA PRO A 132 15.11 -0.66 6.40
C PRO A 132 13.76 -0.17 6.91
N VAL A 133 13.77 0.82 7.79
CA VAL A 133 12.60 1.44 8.42
C VAL A 133 12.67 2.94 8.21
N ILE A 134 11.54 3.56 7.85
CA ILE A 134 11.43 5.02 7.72
C ILE A 134 11.20 5.59 9.12
N GLN A 135 12.14 6.42 9.60
CA GLN A 135 12.06 6.98 10.96
C GLN A 135 10.87 7.92 11.14
N GLU A 136 10.48 8.64 10.09
CA GLU A 136 9.39 9.63 10.11
C GLU A 136 7.99 9.01 10.14
N ALA A 137 7.89 7.68 10.04
CA ALA A 137 6.62 6.99 10.10
C ALA A 137 6.14 6.85 11.54
N PHE A 138 4.92 7.32 11.82
CA PHE A 138 4.34 7.27 13.16
C PHE A 138 4.05 5.83 13.63
N MET A 139 3.95 4.88 12.70
CA MET A 139 3.78 3.46 12.97
C MET A 139 4.57 2.62 11.97
N ASN A 140 5.28 1.61 12.47
CA ASN A 140 5.96 0.61 11.64
C ASN A 140 5.49 -0.79 12.01
N MET A 141 5.38 -1.68 11.02
CA MET A 141 5.09 -3.09 11.22
C MET A 141 6.17 -3.94 10.53
N GLU A 142 6.96 -4.64 11.34
CA GLU A 142 7.99 -5.54 10.88
C GLU A 142 7.39 -6.90 10.58
N CYS A 143 7.48 -7.36 9.33
CA CYS A 143 6.82 -8.56 8.85
C CYS A 143 7.83 -9.60 8.34
N THR A 144 7.62 -10.86 8.72
CA THR A 144 8.22 -12.00 8.03
C THR A 144 7.23 -12.56 7.01
N LEU A 145 7.74 -13.02 5.87
CA LEU A 145 6.91 -13.57 4.82
C LEU A 145 6.28 -14.88 5.27
N LYS A 146 4.95 -14.95 5.23
CA LYS A 146 4.18 -16.15 5.50
C LYS A 146 3.81 -16.89 4.22
N ASP A 147 3.33 -16.17 3.21
CA ASP A 147 2.91 -16.77 1.94
C ASP A 147 2.95 -15.78 0.77
N ILE A 148 3.10 -16.32 -0.44
CA ILE A 148 3.01 -15.60 -1.71
C ILE A 148 2.11 -16.40 -2.64
N GLN A 149 1.03 -15.80 -3.11
CA GLN A 149 0.10 -16.45 -4.03
C GLN A 149 -0.26 -15.54 -5.19
N ASP A 150 -0.07 -16.02 -6.42
CA ASP A 150 -0.70 -15.42 -7.58
C ASP A 150 -2.15 -15.90 -7.66
N LEU A 151 -3.09 -15.03 -7.26
CA LEU A 151 -4.51 -15.36 -7.22
C LEU A 151 -5.11 -15.57 -8.60
N SER A 152 -4.56 -14.92 -9.62
CA SER A 152 -5.05 -14.99 -11.00
C SER A 152 -4.40 -16.12 -11.81
N GLY A 153 -3.19 -16.54 -11.42
CA GLY A 153 -2.32 -17.42 -12.18
C GLY A 153 -1.69 -16.78 -13.42
N ALA A 154 -1.86 -15.47 -13.62
CA ALA A 154 -1.43 -14.77 -14.83
C ALA A 154 0.05 -14.32 -14.80
N GLY A 155 0.73 -14.40 -13.67
CA GLY A 155 2.11 -13.94 -13.48
C GLY A 155 2.25 -12.42 -13.36
N ILE A 156 1.15 -11.68 -13.17
CA ILE A 156 1.15 -10.21 -13.19
C ILE A 156 1.34 -9.65 -11.77
N THR A 157 0.44 -10.01 -10.86
CA THR A 157 0.48 -9.58 -9.45
C THR A 157 0.43 -10.77 -8.52
N ALA A 158 0.77 -10.54 -7.25
CA ALA A 158 0.71 -11.53 -6.20
C ALA A 158 0.07 -10.94 -4.94
N MET A 159 -0.67 -11.79 -4.22
CA MET A 159 -1.00 -11.58 -2.82
C MET A 159 0.20 -11.98 -1.96
N ILE A 160 0.59 -11.10 -1.05
CA ILE A 160 1.65 -11.32 -0.07
C ILE A 160 1.04 -11.33 1.31
N ALA A 161 1.20 -12.43 2.06
CA ALA A 161 0.87 -12.49 3.47
C ALA A 161 2.15 -12.36 4.29
N GLY A 162 2.25 -11.31 5.11
CA GLY A 162 3.31 -11.15 6.11
C GLY A 162 2.76 -11.39 7.52
N GLN A 163 3.44 -12.21 8.32
CA GLN A 163 3.17 -12.30 9.75
C GLN A 163 3.94 -11.19 10.47
N VAL A 164 3.21 -10.34 11.18
CA VAL A 164 3.78 -9.23 11.93
C VAL A 164 4.52 -9.76 13.15
N GLN A 165 5.81 -9.43 13.26
CA GLN A 165 6.69 -9.84 14.36
C GLN A 165 6.83 -8.74 15.41
N HIS A 166 6.78 -7.47 14.99
CA HIS A 166 6.96 -6.32 15.85
C HIS A 166 6.21 -5.10 15.28
N ILE A 167 5.60 -4.31 16.17
CA ILE A 167 4.98 -3.03 15.83
C ILE A 167 5.59 -1.96 16.73
N SER A 168 6.04 -0.86 16.14
CA SER A 168 6.39 0.37 16.86
C SER A 168 5.38 1.47 16.53
N ILE A 169 5.10 2.31 17.52
CA ILE A 169 4.28 3.50 17.37
C ILE A 169 4.92 4.65 18.15
N GLU A 170 4.87 5.85 17.59
CA GLU A 170 5.27 7.07 18.29
C GLU A 170 4.35 7.35 19.48
N GLU A 171 4.93 7.88 20.57
CA GLU A 171 4.22 8.11 21.83
C GLU A 171 3.00 9.04 21.65
N GLU A 172 3.13 10.08 20.81
CA GLU A 172 2.05 11.02 20.48
C GLU A 172 0.84 10.29 19.87
N TYR A 173 1.06 9.25 19.08
CA TYR A 173 0.02 8.44 18.43
C TYR A 173 -0.48 7.29 19.31
N ALA A 174 0.11 7.08 20.48
CA ALA A 174 -0.21 5.96 21.37
C ALA A 174 -1.38 6.25 22.32
N GLN A 175 -1.62 7.52 22.68
CA GLN A 175 -2.51 7.88 23.79
C GLN A 175 -3.85 8.50 23.37
N ALA A 176 -3.99 8.99 22.14
CA ALA A 176 -5.18 9.72 21.68
C ALA A 176 -5.67 9.26 20.30
N TYR A 177 -6.98 9.42 20.06
CA TYR A 177 -7.58 9.13 18.75
C TYR A 177 -7.15 10.12 17.67
N GLU A 178 -7.07 11.41 18.01
CA GLU A 178 -6.89 12.46 17.00
C GLU A 178 -5.57 12.32 16.21
N PRO A 179 -4.39 12.13 16.84
CA PRO A 179 -3.16 12.01 16.05
C PRO A 179 -3.20 10.83 15.07
N ARG A 180 -3.81 9.71 15.47
CA ARG A 180 -3.86 8.49 14.67
C ARG A 180 -4.95 8.48 13.60
N TYR A 181 -6.08 9.13 13.85
CA TYR A 181 -7.29 9.06 13.01
C TYR A 181 -7.79 10.44 12.56
N GLY A 182 -6.98 11.48 12.70
CA GLY A 182 -7.20 12.83 12.19
C GLY A 182 -6.33 13.13 10.98
N LYS A 183 -6.02 14.41 10.78
CA LYS A 183 -5.27 14.87 9.58
C LYS A 183 -3.81 14.42 9.54
N ALA A 184 -3.21 14.21 10.71
CA ALA A 184 -1.83 13.74 10.85
C ALA A 184 -1.75 12.19 10.94
N GLY A 185 -2.87 11.49 10.84
CA GLY A 185 -2.95 10.06 11.01
C GLY A 185 -2.84 9.27 9.71
N PHE A 186 -3.58 8.17 9.67
CA PHE A 186 -3.68 7.34 8.47
C PHE A 186 -4.21 8.12 7.26
N MET A 187 -3.49 8.01 6.15
CA MET A 187 -3.96 8.42 4.83
C MET A 187 -4.67 7.26 4.12
N MET A 188 -5.69 7.60 3.34
CA MET A 188 -6.53 6.68 2.60
C MET A 188 -6.47 7.04 1.12
N LEU A 189 -6.27 6.04 0.25
CA LEU A 189 -6.55 6.15 -1.17
C LEU A 189 -8.04 5.97 -1.39
N ILE A 190 -8.66 6.91 -2.10
CA ILE A 190 -9.97 6.76 -2.73
C ILE A 190 -9.70 6.55 -4.22
N PRO A 191 -9.83 5.32 -4.75
CA PRO A 191 -9.58 5.05 -6.17
C PRO A 191 -10.53 5.85 -7.06
N ALA A 192 -10.06 6.25 -8.24
CA ALA A 192 -10.89 6.89 -9.26
C ALA A 192 -12.09 5.98 -9.62
N PRO A 193 -13.33 6.34 -9.24
CA PRO A 193 -14.47 5.51 -9.56
C PRO A 193 -14.88 5.72 -11.02
N GLN A 194 -15.33 4.65 -11.69
CA GLN A 194 -16.00 4.82 -12.97
C GLN A 194 -17.40 5.39 -12.75
N ASN A 195 -17.84 6.32 -13.58
CA ASN A 195 -19.26 6.63 -13.67
C ASN A 195 -20.00 5.42 -14.27
N LEU A 196 -20.75 4.70 -13.45
CA LEU A 196 -21.40 3.45 -13.86
C LEU A 196 -22.55 3.63 -14.88
N ILE A 197 -22.98 4.87 -15.13
CA ILE A 197 -24.03 5.22 -16.09
C ILE A 197 -23.41 5.67 -17.42
N THR A 198 -22.46 6.60 -17.38
CA THR A 198 -21.88 7.20 -18.59
C THR A 198 -20.61 6.51 -19.06
N GLY A 199 -19.96 5.75 -18.18
CA GLY A 199 -18.66 5.16 -18.41
C GLY A 199 -17.51 6.16 -18.42
N GLU A 200 -17.70 7.41 -17.97
CA GLU A 200 -16.59 8.36 -17.81
C GLU A 200 -15.73 8.02 -16.58
N PRO A 201 -14.41 8.19 -16.64
CA PRO A 201 -13.54 7.96 -15.49
C PRO A 201 -13.65 9.12 -14.49
N GLY A 202 -13.55 8.80 -13.20
CA GLY A 202 -13.40 9.77 -12.12
C GLY A 202 -11.95 10.17 -11.86
N GLN A 203 -11.71 10.80 -10.71
CA GLN A 203 -10.37 11.14 -10.23
C GLN A 203 -10.14 10.50 -8.87
N SER A 204 -8.93 9.94 -8.67
CA SER A 204 -8.51 9.44 -7.36
C SER A 204 -8.36 10.60 -6.37
N ALA A 205 -8.64 10.34 -5.10
CA ALA A 205 -8.44 11.30 -4.02
C ALA A 205 -7.63 10.68 -2.89
N ILE A 206 -6.95 11.53 -2.12
CA ILE A 206 -6.29 11.16 -0.88
C ILE A 206 -7.08 11.76 0.26
N ALA A 207 -7.47 10.93 1.22
CA ALA A 207 -8.29 11.32 2.35
C ALA A 207 -7.60 10.99 3.67
N THR A 208 -8.10 11.60 4.74
CA THR A 208 -7.80 11.24 6.12
C THR A 208 -9.08 10.80 6.81
N VAL A 209 -8.95 10.21 8.00
CA VAL A 209 -10.12 9.74 8.74
C VAL A 209 -10.82 10.91 9.44
N ASN A 210 -12.15 10.85 9.52
CA ASN A 210 -12.97 11.69 10.38
C ASN A 210 -13.85 10.77 11.24
N ILE A 211 -13.73 10.86 12.57
CA ILE A 211 -14.51 10.02 13.48
C ILE A 211 -15.90 10.66 13.64
N GLU A 212 -16.92 10.00 13.09
CA GLU A 212 -18.32 10.44 13.19
C GLU A 212 -19.02 9.93 14.47
N ARG A 213 -18.59 8.78 14.99
CA ARG A 213 -19.23 8.12 16.13
C ARG A 213 -18.25 7.17 16.84
N LEU A 214 -18.36 7.11 18.16
CA LEU A 214 -17.77 6.07 19.02
C LEU A 214 -18.85 5.07 19.42
N ASP A 215 -18.49 3.79 19.53
CA ASP A 215 -19.38 2.69 19.88
C ASP A 215 -19.63 2.56 21.39
#